data_AF-A0A2E9L9H2-F1
#
_entry.id   AF-A0A2E9L9H2-F1
#
_cell.length_a   1.000
_cell.length_b   1.000
_cell.length_c   1.000
_cell.angle_alpha   90.00
_cell.angle_beta   90.00
_cell.angle_gamma   90.00
#
_symmetry.space_group_name_H-M   'P 1'
#
loop_
_entity.id
_entity.type
_entity.pdbx_description
1 polymer ?
#
loop_
_entity_poly.entity_id
_entity_poly.type
_entity_poly.pdbx_seq_one_letter_code
_entity_poly.pdbx_strand_id
1 'polypeptide(L)'
;MMNSDAPDMFAIRPDHKGPKTVGILLIVFSIFLAFVAKADFDLANTEEVSNAYMEQILETPNQQGDNVSFEQYQAYHQEVNDNNGYQIRGISLAIGSATGIIGGILLYRMKPIGGKIALSGALVAFVGGIVGNMVFYDAANKHLNGTIRDNAEYFGYACGICTFFVAALALLPLINARARLAFDEANTVDLVQDESE
;
A
#
# COMPACT_ATOMS: atom_id res chain seq x y z
N MET A 1 9.80 -26.37 -48.22
CA MET A 1 10.29 -25.07 -47.74
C MET A 1 9.25 -24.52 -46.79
N MET A 2 9.51 -24.58 -45.48
CA MET A 2 8.66 -23.89 -44.48
C MET A 2 8.92 -22.39 -44.61
N ASN A 3 7.84 -21.61 -44.67
CA ASN A 3 7.85 -20.17 -44.85
C ASN A 3 8.56 -19.54 -43.64
N SER A 4 9.79 -19.02 -43.81
CA SER A 4 10.61 -18.44 -42.75
C SER A 4 10.11 -17.10 -42.21
N ASP A 5 9.08 -16.53 -42.85
CA ASP A 5 8.51 -15.22 -42.52
C ASP A 5 7.22 -15.30 -41.68
N ALA A 6 6.82 -16.50 -41.25
CA ALA A 6 5.76 -16.61 -40.25
C ALA A 6 6.33 -16.14 -38.90
N PRO A 7 5.82 -15.04 -38.30
CA PRO A 7 6.31 -14.60 -37.00
C PRO A 7 6.18 -15.76 -36.02
N ASP A 8 7.30 -16.15 -35.39
CA ASP A 8 7.31 -17.20 -34.38
C ASP A 8 6.28 -16.85 -33.30
N MET A 9 5.18 -17.61 -33.31
CA MET A 9 4.01 -17.37 -32.47
C MET A 9 4.33 -17.57 -30.99
N PHE A 10 5.43 -18.29 -30.69
CA PHE A 10 5.87 -18.60 -29.34
C PHE A 10 7.04 -17.72 -28.86
N ALA A 11 7.56 -16.82 -29.70
CA ALA A 11 8.62 -15.92 -29.30
C ALA A 11 8.15 -14.91 -28.24
N ILE A 12 8.82 -14.91 -27.08
CA ILE A 12 8.56 -13.96 -26.00
C ILE A 12 9.08 -12.60 -26.43
N ARG A 13 8.16 -11.63 -26.61
CA ARG A 13 8.50 -10.26 -27.00
C ARG A 13 8.55 -9.31 -25.81
N PRO A 14 9.49 -8.35 -25.78
CA PRO A 14 9.54 -7.30 -24.77
C PRO A 14 8.19 -6.58 -24.61
N ASP A 15 7.79 -6.34 -23.36
CA ASP A 15 6.65 -5.49 -23.03
C ASP A 15 7.09 -4.29 -22.18
N HIS A 16 7.20 -3.13 -22.82
CA HIS A 16 7.53 -1.86 -22.15
C HIS A 16 6.30 -1.17 -21.54
N LYS A 17 5.08 -1.53 -21.95
CA LYS A 17 3.87 -0.86 -21.46
C LYS A 17 3.46 -1.43 -20.11
N GLY A 18 3.51 -2.76 -19.94
CA GLY A 18 3.18 -3.44 -18.69
C GLY A 18 3.87 -2.84 -17.45
N PRO A 19 5.21 -2.79 -17.39
CA PRO A 19 5.94 -2.22 -16.26
C PRO A 19 5.62 -0.75 -16.00
N LYS A 20 5.41 0.06 -17.05
CA LYS A 20 5.04 1.48 -16.91
C LYS A 20 3.64 1.65 -16.32
N THR A 21 2.67 0.87 -16.79
CA THR A 21 1.30 0.86 -16.24
C THR A 21 1.30 0.44 -14.78
N VAL A 22 2.05 -0.63 -14.43
CA VAL A 22 2.23 -1.03 -13.04
C VAL A 22 2.86 0.09 -12.23
N GLY A 23 3.89 0.76 -12.74
CA GLY A 23 4.52 1.90 -12.08
C GLY A 23 3.53 3.04 -11.76
N ILE A 24 2.65 3.39 -12.70
CA ILE A 24 1.60 4.40 -12.49
C ILE A 24 0.60 3.94 -11.41
N LEU A 25 0.13 2.71 -11.48
CA LEU A 25 -0.81 2.16 -10.49
C LEU A 25 -0.19 2.17 -9.09
N LEU A 26 1.07 1.76 -8.96
CA LEU A 26 1.79 1.80 -7.68
C LEU A 26 1.87 3.21 -7.10
N ILE A 27 2.15 4.22 -7.93
CA ILE A 27 2.18 5.62 -7.47
C ILE A 27 0.80 6.03 -6.93
N VAL A 28 -0.27 5.78 -7.69
CA VAL A 28 -1.64 6.14 -7.30
C VAL A 28 -2.04 5.46 -6.00
N PHE A 29 -1.87 4.14 -5.87
CA PHE A 29 -2.18 3.43 -4.64
C PHE A 29 -1.31 3.87 -3.46
N SER A 30 -0.04 4.17 -3.68
CA SER A 30 0.86 4.64 -2.62
C SER A 30 0.46 6.01 -2.09
N ILE A 31 -0.11 6.89 -2.92
CA ILE A 31 -0.67 8.17 -2.46
C ILE A 31 -1.86 7.92 -1.52
N PHE A 32 -2.74 6.97 -1.83
CA PHE A 32 -3.82 6.60 -0.91
C PHE A 32 -3.30 6.07 0.42
N LEU A 33 -2.24 5.24 0.42
CA LEU A 33 -1.60 4.78 1.65
C LEU A 33 -0.98 5.93 2.45
N ALA A 34 -0.44 6.96 1.80
CA ALA A 34 0.07 8.15 2.49
C ALA A 34 -1.04 8.92 3.21
N PHE A 35 -2.25 9.01 2.66
CA PHE A 35 -3.37 9.66 3.35
C PHE A 35 -3.78 8.89 4.61
N VAL A 36 -3.82 7.56 4.54
CA VAL A 36 -4.12 6.73 5.72
C VAL A 36 -3.01 6.87 6.76
N ALA A 37 -1.74 6.80 6.34
CA ALA A 37 -0.60 7.00 7.24
C ALA A 37 -0.63 8.37 7.92
N LYS A 38 -0.99 9.43 7.17
CA LYS A 38 -1.17 10.77 7.72
C LYS A 38 -2.29 10.80 8.76
N ALA A 39 -3.45 10.22 8.48
CA ALA A 39 -4.56 10.18 9.42
C ALA A 39 -4.17 9.46 10.73
N ASP A 40 -3.41 8.36 10.61
CA ASP A 40 -2.85 7.66 11.77
C ASP A 40 -1.88 8.52 12.56
N PHE A 41 -0.97 9.25 11.90
CA PHE A 41 -0.06 10.15 12.59
C PHE A 41 -0.78 11.33 13.24
N ASP A 42 -1.79 11.89 12.59
CA ASP A 42 -2.57 12.99 13.15
C ASP A 42 -3.26 12.51 14.45
N LEU A 43 -3.82 11.29 14.47
CA LEU A 43 -4.42 10.67 15.66
C LEU A 43 -3.40 10.23 16.72
N ALA A 44 -2.23 9.74 16.32
CA ALA A 44 -1.17 9.37 17.26
C ALA A 44 -0.65 10.57 18.09
N ASN A 45 -0.73 11.77 17.51
CA ASN A 45 -0.26 13.01 18.13
C ASN A 45 -1.35 13.73 18.94
N THR A 46 -2.54 13.14 19.08
CA THR A 46 -3.61 13.66 19.93
C THR A 46 -3.81 12.75 21.14
N GLU A 47 -3.82 13.33 22.35
CA GLU A 47 -4.18 12.58 23.57
C GLU A 47 -5.70 12.37 23.66
N GLU A 48 -6.46 13.38 23.25
CA GLU A 48 -7.92 13.36 23.24
C GLU A 48 -8.47 13.74 21.88
N VAL A 49 -9.56 13.07 21.50
CA VAL A 49 -10.25 13.34 20.26
C VAL A 49 -11.31 14.39 20.51
N SER A 50 -11.42 15.40 19.65
CA SER A 50 -12.39 16.48 19.86
C SER A 50 -13.84 15.98 19.84
N ASN A 51 -14.71 16.60 20.65
CA ASN A 51 -16.15 16.29 20.65
C ASN A 51 -16.79 16.42 19.26
N ALA A 52 -16.40 17.43 18.47
CA ALA A 52 -16.92 17.62 17.11
C ALA A 52 -16.58 16.45 16.18
N TYR A 53 -15.37 15.87 16.32
CA TYR A 53 -15.01 14.67 15.58
C TYR A 53 -15.80 13.45 16.07
N MET A 54 -15.95 13.27 17.39
CA MET A 54 -16.74 12.17 17.94
C MET A 54 -18.23 12.25 17.54
N GLU A 55 -18.81 13.45 17.53
CA GLU A 55 -20.17 13.67 17.01
C GLU A 55 -20.29 13.16 15.57
N GLN A 56 -19.32 13.51 14.72
CA GLN A 56 -19.33 13.13 13.31
C GLN A 56 -19.21 11.60 13.11
N ILE A 57 -18.30 10.94 13.81
CA ILE A 57 -18.06 9.50 13.60
C ILE A 57 -19.13 8.64 14.28
N LEU A 58 -19.72 9.10 15.39
CA LEU A 58 -20.69 8.34 16.18
C LEU A 58 -22.13 8.58 15.72
N GLU A 59 -22.38 9.63 14.93
CA GLU A 59 -23.73 9.95 14.42
C GLU A 59 -24.37 8.75 13.72
N THR A 60 -23.71 8.17 12.71
CA THR A 60 -24.27 7.05 11.94
C THR A 60 -24.41 5.77 12.78
N PRO A 61 -23.39 5.30 13.53
CA PRO A 61 -23.52 4.15 14.43
C PRO A 61 -24.64 4.32 15.47
N ASN A 62 -24.78 5.50 16.07
CA ASN A 62 -25.80 5.74 17.09
C ASN A 62 -27.22 5.82 16.49
N GLN A 63 -27.37 6.31 15.26
CA GLN A 63 -28.63 6.22 14.52
C GLN A 63 -29.01 4.77 14.20
N GLN A 64 -28.05 3.85 14.13
CA GLN A 64 -28.26 2.42 13.92
C GLN A 64 -28.50 1.63 15.22
N GLY A 65 -28.44 2.29 16.38
CA GLY A 65 -28.76 1.70 17.68
C GLY A 65 -27.57 1.23 18.51
N ASP A 66 -26.33 1.55 18.11
CA ASP A 66 -25.12 1.14 18.85
C ASP A 66 -25.01 1.86 20.21
N ASN A 67 -25.55 3.08 20.33
CA ASN A 67 -25.59 3.92 21.54
C ASN A 67 -24.22 4.08 22.23
N VAL A 68 -23.16 4.28 21.45
CA VAL A 68 -21.80 4.49 21.95
C VAL A 68 -21.65 5.90 22.51
N SER A 69 -21.18 5.99 23.75
CA SER A 69 -20.90 7.26 24.42
C SER A 69 -19.55 7.83 24.00
N PHE A 70 -19.33 9.13 24.23
CA PHE A 70 -18.06 9.77 23.91
C PHE A 70 -16.93 9.21 24.79
N GLU A 71 -17.22 8.90 26.05
CA GLU A 71 -16.25 8.27 26.95
C GLU A 71 -15.82 6.89 26.45
N GLN A 72 -16.74 6.10 25.89
CA GLN A 72 -16.41 4.80 25.30
C GLN A 72 -15.48 4.94 24.09
N TYR A 73 -15.76 5.89 23.19
CA TYR A 73 -14.89 6.14 22.05
C TYR A 73 -13.54 6.72 22.46
N GLN A 74 -13.52 7.60 23.47
CA GLN A 74 -12.29 8.18 24.01
C GLN A 74 -11.40 7.11 24.66
N ALA A 75 -11.99 6.17 25.40
CA ALA A 75 -11.27 5.02 25.96
C ALA A 75 -10.70 4.10 24.87
N TYR A 76 -11.47 3.87 23.80
CA TYR A 76 -10.97 3.16 22.61
C TYR A 76 -9.75 3.87 22.00
N HIS A 77 -9.83 5.19 21.80
CA HIS A 77 -8.72 5.96 21.24
C HIS A 77 -7.47 5.90 22.13
N GLN A 78 -7.64 6.07 23.44
CA GLN A 78 -6.55 5.98 24.42
C GLN A 78 -5.89 4.60 24.40
N GLU A 79 -6.67 3.52 24.44
CA GLU A 79 -6.14 2.16 24.39
C GLU A 79 -5.36 1.91 23.09
N VAL A 80 -5.82 2.44 21.94
CA VAL A 80 -5.05 2.36 20.68
C VAL A 80 -3.73 3.13 20.78
N ASN A 81 -3.74 4.32 21.39
CA ASN A 81 -2.54 5.15 21.49
C ASN A 81 -1.51 4.57 22.49
N ASP A 82 -1.96 4.11 23.65
CA ASP A 82 -1.14 3.49 24.69
C ASP A 82 -0.44 2.21 24.19
N ASN A 83 -1.11 1.47 23.31
CA ASN A 83 -0.55 0.29 22.65
C ASN A 83 0.18 0.62 21.32
N ASN A 84 0.42 1.90 21.02
CA ASN A 84 1.10 2.40 19.82
C ASN A 84 0.45 1.95 18.48
N GLY A 85 -0.84 1.61 18.47
CA GLY A 85 -1.53 1.11 17.28
C GLY A 85 -1.47 2.09 16.10
N TYR A 86 -1.73 3.37 16.35
CA TYR A 86 -1.61 4.43 15.35
C TYR A 86 -0.18 4.56 14.80
N GLN A 87 0.83 4.50 15.67
CA GLN A 87 2.23 4.65 15.24
C GLN A 87 2.71 3.46 14.42
N ILE A 88 2.42 2.23 14.86
CA ILE A 88 2.81 1.00 14.16
C ILE A 88 2.19 0.99 12.75
N ARG A 89 0.89 1.26 12.65
CA ARG A 89 0.19 1.31 11.36
C ARG A 89 0.66 2.49 10.52
N GLY A 90 0.76 3.69 11.10
CA GLY A 90 1.19 4.90 10.42
C GLY A 90 2.60 4.79 9.82
N ILE A 91 3.58 4.33 10.59
CA ILE A 91 4.98 4.18 10.13
C ILE A 91 5.08 3.14 9.02
N SER A 92 4.44 1.99 9.19
CA SER A 92 4.51 0.92 8.19
C SER A 92 3.86 1.33 6.87
N LEU A 93 2.69 1.98 6.91
CA LEU A 93 2.02 2.53 5.73
C LEU A 93 2.82 3.68 5.09
N ALA A 94 3.46 4.53 5.88
CA ALA A 94 4.32 5.60 5.37
C ALA A 94 5.55 5.05 4.63
N ILE A 95 6.20 4.00 5.17
CA ILE A 95 7.30 3.32 4.49
C ILE A 95 6.81 2.68 3.19
N GLY A 96 5.67 1.97 3.21
CA GLY A 96 5.08 1.38 2.02
C GLY A 96 4.72 2.41 0.96
N SER A 97 4.17 3.56 1.37
CA SER A 97 3.87 4.67 0.47
C SER A 97 5.13 5.26 -0.16
N ALA A 98 6.14 5.61 0.63
CA ALA A 98 7.36 6.22 0.13
C ALA A 98 8.10 5.30 -0.85
N THR A 99 8.28 4.04 -0.48
CA THR A 99 8.93 3.03 -1.34
C THR A 99 8.08 2.69 -2.57
N GLY A 100 6.76 2.68 -2.46
CA GLY A 100 5.85 2.45 -3.58
C GLY A 100 5.88 3.60 -4.61
N ILE A 101 5.96 4.86 -4.15
CA ILE A 101 6.16 6.03 -5.02
C ILE A 101 7.52 5.96 -5.71
N ILE A 102 8.60 5.77 -4.94
CA ILE A 102 9.97 5.68 -5.49
C ILE A 102 10.06 4.51 -6.48
N GLY A 103 9.56 3.34 -6.08
CA GLY A 103 9.57 2.14 -6.91
C GLY A 103 8.72 2.28 -8.16
N GLY A 104 7.56 2.93 -8.07
CA GLY A 104 6.69 3.23 -9.21
C GLY A 104 7.33 4.18 -10.21
N ILE A 105 8.00 5.24 -9.73
CA ILE A 105 8.78 6.16 -10.59
C ILE A 105 9.90 5.41 -11.32
N LEU A 106 10.63 4.56 -10.59
CA LEU A 106 11.72 3.76 -11.17
C LEU A 106 11.22 2.75 -12.19
N LEU A 107 10.10 2.07 -11.93
CA LEU A 107 9.45 1.17 -12.88
C LEU A 107 8.97 1.91 -14.13
N TYR A 108 8.40 3.11 -13.98
CA TYR A 108 8.02 3.95 -15.11
C TYR A 108 9.23 4.33 -15.98
N ARG A 109 10.40 4.51 -15.35
CA ARG A 109 11.69 4.72 -16.01
C ARG A 109 12.38 3.44 -16.48
N MET A 110 11.68 2.30 -16.50
CA MET A 110 12.20 0.99 -16.91
C MET A 110 13.43 0.52 -16.09
N LYS A 111 13.49 0.88 -14.81
CA LYS A 111 14.53 0.41 -13.89
C LYS A 111 13.98 -0.75 -13.04
N PRO A 112 14.51 -1.99 -13.19
CA PRO A 112 13.96 -3.17 -12.51
C PRO A 112 14.10 -3.12 -10.98
N ILE A 113 15.05 -2.32 -10.47
CA ILE A 113 15.19 -2.06 -9.03
C ILE A 113 13.93 -1.41 -8.43
N GLY A 114 13.13 -0.71 -9.22
CA GLY A 114 11.88 -0.09 -8.78
C GLY A 114 10.87 -1.11 -8.25
N GLY A 115 10.72 -2.24 -8.93
CA GLY A 115 9.82 -3.31 -8.48
C GLY A 115 10.28 -3.94 -7.16
N LYS A 116 11.59 -4.10 -6.96
CA LYS A 116 12.16 -4.64 -5.71
C LYS A 116 11.92 -3.69 -4.53
N ILE A 117 12.14 -2.39 -4.73
CA ILE A 117 11.91 -1.36 -3.72
C ILE A 117 10.43 -1.31 -3.34
N ALA A 118 9.53 -1.21 -4.33
CA ALA A 118 8.09 -1.18 -4.09
C ALA A 118 7.60 -2.45 -3.37
N LEU A 119 8.08 -3.63 -3.78
CA LEU A 119 7.71 -4.89 -3.13
C LEU A 119 8.17 -4.93 -1.67
N SER A 120 9.41 -4.49 -1.39
CA SER A 120 9.95 -4.51 -0.02
C SER A 120 9.13 -3.66 0.94
N GLY A 121 8.75 -2.45 0.57
CA GLY A 121 7.94 -1.61 1.45
C GLY A 121 6.46 -1.99 1.44
N ALA A 122 5.92 -2.57 0.37
CA ALA A 122 4.58 -3.15 0.38
C ALA A 122 4.48 -4.30 1.41
N LEU A 123 5.52 -5.12 1.55
CA LEU A 123 5.57 -6.15 2.59
C LEU A 123 5.66 -5.56 4.00
N VAL A 124 6.43 -4.49 4.19
CA VAL A 124 6.49 -3.76 5.47
C VAL A 124 5.11 -3.19 5.82
N ALA A 125 4.44 -2.54 4.88
CA ALA A 125 3.09 -2.00 5.05
C ALA A 125 2.06 -3.11 5.32
N PHE A 126 2.18 -4.26 4.66
CA PHE A 126 1.29 -5.39 4.88
C PHE A 126 1.43 -5.95 6.31
N VAL A 127 2.66 -6.26 6.73
CA VAL A 127 2.93 -6.83 8.06
C VAL A 127 2.61 -5.81 9.16
N GLY A 128 3.08 -4.57 9.02
CA GLY A 128 2.79 -3.52 10.00
C GLY A 128 1.32 -3.12 10.03
N GLY A 129 0.62 -3.20 8.90
CA GLY A 129 -0.83 -3.02 8.83
C GLY A 129 -1.60 -4.11 9.58
N ILE A 130 -1.19 -5.38 9.47
CA ILE A 130 -1.76 -6.49 10.25
C ILE A 130 -1.54 -6.26 11.74
N VAL A 131 -0.30 -6.02 12.16
CA VAL A 131 0.04 -5.83 13.58
C VAL A 131 -0.66 -4.60 14.16
N GLY A 132 -0.67 -3.48 13.43
CA GLY A 132 -1.39 -2.29 13.84
C GLY A 132 -2.89 -2.57 13.99
N ASN A 133 -3.52 -3.21 13.00
CA ASN A 133 -4.96 -3.51 13.05
C ASN A 133 -5.35 -4.50 14.16
N MET A 134 -4.46 -5.40 14.59
CA MET A 134 -4.72 -6.22 15.78
C MET A 134 -4.92 -5.35 17.02
N VAL A 135 -4.14 -4.28 17.19
CA VAL A 135 -4.31 -3.33 18.30
C VAL A 135 -5.66 -2.62 18.22
N PHE A 136 -6.03 -2.14 17.02
CA PHE A 136 -7.35 -1.52 16.81
C PHE A 136 -8.49 -2.49 17.11
N TYR A 137 -8.37 -3.75 16.67
CA TYR A 137 -9.37 -4.78 16.90
C TYR A 137 -9.53 -5.11 18.39
N ASP A 138 -8.42 -5.27 19.11
CA ASP A 138 -8.43 -5.57 20.54
C ASP A 138 -9.03 -4.40 21.34
N ALA A 139 -8.65 -3.16 21.01
CA ALA A 139 -9.23 -1.98 21.64
C ALA A 139 -10.74 -1.85 21.35
N ALA A 140 -11.16 -2.11 20.11
CA ALA A 140 -12.56 -2.07 19.71
C ALA A 140 -13.38 -3.12 20.49
N ASN A 141 -12.87 -4.35 20.63
CA ASN A 141 -13.55 -5.40 21.40
C ASN A 141 -13.67 -5.09 22.90
N LYS A 142 -12.77 -4.29 23.47
CA LYS A 142 -12.81 -3.89 24.87
C LYS A 142 -13.79 -2.75 25.13
N HIS A 143 -13.83 -1.75 24.26
CA HIS A 143 -14.47 -0.46 24.56
C HIS A 143 -15.71 -0.17 23.71
N LEU A 144 -15.83 -0.79 22.54
CA LEU A 144 -16.87 -0.51 21.57
C LEU A 144 -17.85 -1.69 21.44
N ASN A 145 -19.03 -1.42 20.92
CA ASN A 145 -20.05 -2.41 20.60
C ASN A 145 -20.65 -2.14 19.20
N GLY A 146 -21.49 -3.06 18.74
CA GLY A 146 -22.25 -2.87 17.51
C GLY A 146 -21.41 -2.64 16.26
N THR A 147 -21.95 -1.82 15.36
CA THR A 147 -21.41 -1.56 14.03
C THR A 147 -20.06 -0.85 14.08
N ILE A 148 -19.84 0.06 15.04
CA ILE A 148 -18.55 0.76 15.14
C ILE A 148 -17.39 -0.16 15.55
N ARG A 149 -17.66 -1.20 16.36
CA ARG A 149 -16.67 -2.25 16.65
C ARG A 149 -16.37 -3.06 15.39
N ASP A 150 -17.41 -3.50 14.70
CA ASP A 150 -17.26 -4.31 13.48
C ASP A 150 -16.54 -3.54 12.37
N ASN A 151 -16.71 -2.21 12.32
CA ASN A 151 -15.96 -1.33 11.41
C ASN A 151 -14.44 -1.40 11.64
N ALA A 152 -13.96 -1.55 12.88
CA ALA A 152 -12.53 -1.70 13.14
C ALA A 152 -11.98 -2.99 12.51
N GLU A 153 -12.76 -4.08 12.55
CA GLU A 153 -12.43 -5.35 11.90
C GLU A 153 -12.46 -5.23 10.36
N TYR A 154 -13.54 -4.67 9.79
CA TYR A 154 -13.67 -4.51 8.34
C TYR A 154 -12.62 -3.57 7.75
N PHE A 155 -12.29 -2.48 8.45
CA PHE A 155 -11.21 -1.60 8.05
C PHE A 155 -9.87 -2.35 8.06
N GLY A 156 -9.69 -3.26 9.02
CA GLY A 156 -8.56 -4.16 9.08
C GLY A 156 -8.39 -5.01 7.83
N TYR A 157 -9.45 -5.70 7.41
CA TYR A 157 -9.46 -6.51 6.20
C TYR A 157 -9.26 -5.68 4.93
N ALA A 158 -9.93 -4.53 4.83
CA ALA A 158 -9.80 -3.64 3.68
C ALA A 158 -8.34 -3.18 3.50
N CYS A 159 -7.68 -2.75 4.59
CA CYS A 159 -6.28 -2.36 4.57
C CYS A 159 -5.36 -3.52 4.16
N GLY A 160 -5.60 -4.73 4.68
CA GLY A 160 -4.86 -5.94 4.32
C GLY A 160 -4.98 -6.31 2.84
N ILE A 161 -6.18 -6.26 2.27
CA ILE A 161 -6.41 -6.54 0.84
C ILE A 161 -5.71 -5.50 -0.02
N CYS A 162 -5.81 -4.21 0.33
CA CYS A 162 -5.17 -3.12 -0.41
C CYS A 162 -3.64 -3.26 -0.43
N THR A 163 -3.02 -3.51 0.73
CA THR A 163 -1.56 -3.66 0.83
C THR A 163 -1.06 -4.94 0.16
N PHE A 164 -1.82 -6.03 0.24
CA PHE A 164 -1.56 -7.25 -0.54
C PHE A 164 -1.60 -6.98 -2.05
N PHE A 165 -2.61 -6.26 -2.53
CA PHE A 165 -2.74 -5.93 -3.95
C PHE A 165 -1.57 -5.08 -4.45
N VAL A 166 -1.10 -4.13 -3.65
CA VAL A 166 0.10 -3.32 -3.97
C VAL A 166 1.35 -4.22 -4.05
N ALA A 167 1.52 -5.17 -3.13
CA ALA A 167 2.63 -6.13 -3.16
C ALA A 167 2.57 -7.02 -4.42
N ALA A 168 1.38 -7.52 -4.77
CA ALA A 168 1.16 -8.30 -5.97
C ALA A 168 1.50 -7.51 -7.25
N LEU A 169 1.02 -6.27 -7.36
CA LEU A 169 1.36 -5.39 -8.47
C LEU A 169 2.86 -5.14 -8.58
N ALA A 170 3.54 -4.89 -7.46
CA ALA A 170 4.99 -4.69 -7.44
C ALA A 170 5.79 -5.93 -7.86
N LEU A 171 5.25 -7.13 -7.59
CA LEU A 171 5.87 -8.40 -7.97
C LEU A 171 5.73 -8.72 -9.46
N LEU A 172 4.61 -8.34 -10.10
CA LEU A 172 4.30 -8.72 -11.49
C LEU A 172 5.42 -8.43 -12.50
N PRO A 173 6.04 -7.22 -12.54
CA PRO A 173 7.12 -6.93 -13.48
C PRO A 173 8.40 -7.74 -13.21
N LEU A 174 8.60 -8.21 -11.98
CA LEU A 174 9.79 -8.97 -11.60
C LEU A 174 9.72 -10.43 -12.04
N ILE A 175 8.52 -11.02 -12.09
CA ILE A 175 8.31 -12.42 -12.46
C ILE A 175 7.92 -12.60 -13.93
N ASN A 176 7.38 -11.57 -14.58
CA ASN A 176 6.96 -11.64 -15.98
C ASN A 176 8.18 -11.62 -16.93
N ALA A 177 8.36 -12.68 -17.71
CA ALA A 177 9.46 -12.81 -18.67
C ALA A 177 9.51 -11.68 -19.72
N ARG A 178 8.35 -11.20 -20.19
CA ARG A 178 8.26 -10.10 -21.18
C ARG A 178 8.69 -8.76 -20.58
N ALA A 179 8.37 -8.54 -19.31
CA ALA A 179 8.80 -7.35 -18.58
C ALA A 179 10.31 -7.37 -18.34
N ARG A 180 10.87 -8.54 -17.99
CA ARG A 180 12.31 -8.71 -17.80
C ARG A 180 13.10 -8.41 -19.07
N LEU A 181 12.68 -8.96 -20.21
CA LEU A 181 13.29 -8.64 -21.50
C LEU A 181 13.22 -7.14 -21.83
N ALA A 182 12.09 -6.48 -21.52
CA ALA A 182 11.95 -5.04 -21.72
C ALA A 182 12.87 -4.21 -20.81
N PHE A 183 13.20 -4.70 -19.61
CA PHE A 183 14.21 -4.07 -18.77
C PHE A 183 15.61 -4.26 -19.35
N ASP A 184 15.95 -5.45 -19.84
CA ASP A 184 17.27 -5.71 -20.40
C ASP A 184 17.52 -4.85 -21.65
N GLU A 185 16.55 -4.78 -22.57
CA GLU A 185 16.62 -3.92 -23.76
C GLU A 185 16.75 -2.44 -23.39
N ALA A 186 15.92 -1.94 -22.46
CA ALA A 186 15.94 -0.54 -22.05
C ALA A 186 17.20 -0.12 -21.25
N ASN A 187 18.00 -1.07 -20.77
CA ASN A 187 19.22 -0.81 -20.01
C ASN A 187 20.48 -1.35 -20.72
N THR A 188 20.39 -1.69 -21.99
CA THR A 188 21.56 -2.07 -22.81
C THR A 188 22.43 -0.83 -23.06
N VAL A 189 23.75 -0.98 -22.92
CA VAL A 189 24.73 0.07 -23.18
C VAL A 189 25.60 -0.38 -24.35
N ASP A 190 25.47 0.29 -25.49
CA ASP A 190 26.36 0.08 -26.64
C ASP A 190 27.64 0.90 -26.44
N LEU A 191 28.78 0.21 -26.36
CA LEU A 191 30.09 0.85 -26.31
C LEU A 191 30.46 1.27 -27.73
N VAL A 192 30.30 2.56 -28.05
CA VAL A 192 30.88 3.14 -29.27
C VAL A 192 32.37 3.29 -29.03
N GLN A 193 33.18 2.44 -29.67
CA GLN A 193 34.61 2.70 -29.79
C GLN A 193 34.78 3.79 -30.85
N ASP A 194 35.03 5.02 -30.41
CA ASP A 194 35.59 6.04 -31.30
C ASP A 194 37.01 5.58 -31.65
N GLU A 195 37.19 5.06 -32.87
CA GLU A 195 38.52 4.96 -33.48
C GLU A 195 39.05 6.38 -33.66
N SER A 196 39.74 6.90 -32.65
CA SER A 196 40.50 8.14 -32.73
C SER A 196 41.69 7.93 -33.68
N GLU A 197 41.63 8.54 -34.87
CA GLU A 197 42.77 8.76 -35.78
C GLU A 197 43.80 9.74 -35.20
#